data_AF-A0AAV7MTB5-F1
#
_entry.id   AF-A0AAV7MTB5-F1
#
_cell.length_a   1.000
_cell.length_b   1.000
_cell.length_c   1.000
_cell.angle_alpha   90.00
_cell.angle_beta   90.00
_cell.angle_gamma   90.00
#
_symmetry.space_group_name_H-M   'P 1'
#
loop_
_entity.id
_entity.type
_entity.pdbx_description
1 polymer ?
#
loop_
_entity_poly.entity_id
_entity_poly.type
_entity_poly.pdbx_seq_one_letter_code
_entity_poly.pdbx_strand_id
1 'polypeptide(L)' 'NVQVTLQLLFLDGEEAFEQWTAIDSLYGARHLAERMAQTQHIHGGTEIQA' A
#
# COMPACT_ATOMS: atom_id res chain seq x y z
N ASN A 1 -0.77 -10.06 -23.59
CA ASN A 1 0.54 -9.46 -23.31
C ASN A 1 0.34 -8.51 -22.14
N VAL A 2 0.78 -8.87 -20.94
CA VAL A 2 0.58 -8.02 -19.74
C VAL A 2 1.62 -6.91 -19.82
N GLN A 3 1.16 -5.66 -19.89
CA GLN A 3 2.05 -4.51 -19.94
C GLN A 3 2.59 -4.23 -18.54
N VAL A 4 3.91 -4.18 -18.40
CA VAL A 4 4.58 -3.80 -17.16
C VAL A 4 4.75 -2.28 -17.14
N THR A 5 4.46 -1.68 -16.00
CA THR A 5 4.64 -0.24 -15.75
C THR A 5 5.26 -0.01 -14.37
N LEU A 6 5.64 1.23 -14.06
CA LEU A 6 6.24 1.64 -12.80
C LEU A 6 5.20 2.32 -11.90
N GLN A 7 5.19 1.95 -10.62
CA GLN A 7 4.45 2.62 -9.56
C GLN A 7 5.41 2.96 -8.42
N LEU A 8 5.33 4.18 -7.90
CA LEU A 8 6.09 4.63 -6.74
C LEU A 8 5.12 4.87 -5.58
N LEU A 9 5.45 4.35 -4.39
CA LEU A 9 4.65 4.48 -3.19
C LEU A 9 5.44 5.25 -2.15
N PHE A 10 4.86 6.34 -1.64
CA PHE A 10 5.41 7.12 -0.53
C PHE A 10 4.53 6.85 0.68
N LEU A 11 5.00 5.98 1.56
CA LEU A 11 4.23 5.47 2.67
C LEU A 11 4.48 6.31 3.92
N ASP A 12 3.43 6.53 4.70
CA ASP A 12 3.49 7.20 5.99
C ASP A 12 3.41 6.20 7.15
N GLY A 13 3.92 6.60 8.31
CA GLY A 13 3.87 5.80 9.54
C GLY A 13 4.57 4.46 9.40
N GLU A 14 5.78 4.44 8.84
CA GLU A 14 6.58 3.21 8.82
C GLU A 14 6.98 2.80 10.24
N GLU A 15 7.32 3.80 11.05
CA GLU A 15 7.89 3.63 12.38
C GLU A 15 6.88 3.22 13.44
N ALA A 16 7.38 2.47 14.42
CA ALA A 16 6.67 2.19 15.67
C ALA A 16 6.66 3.43 16.58
N PHE A 17 5.59 3.60 17.35
CA PHE A 17 5.52 4.62 18.39
C PHE A 17 6.23 4.17 19.68
N GLU A 18 6.14 2.89 20.05
CA GLU A 18 6.77 2.36 21.25
C GLU A 18 7.68 1.16 20.97
N GLN A 19 7.11 0.08 20.42
CA GLN A 19 7.81 -1.16 20.15
C GLN A 19 7.41 -1.70 18.78
N TRP A 20 8.41 -2.04 17.97
CA TRP A 20 8.16 -2.67 16.68
C TRP A 20 7.40 -3.99 16.85
N THR A 21 6.11 -3.98 16.50
CA THR A 21 5.23 -5.14 16.54
C THR A 21 4.30 -5.14 15.33
N ALA A 22 3.53 -6.23 15.16
CA ALA A 22 2.58 -6.34 14.05
C ALA A 22 1.50 -5.24 14.03
N ILE A 23 1.21 -4.59 15.17
CA ILE A 23 0.21 -3.53 15.28
C ILE A 23 0.82 -2.14 15.49
N ASP A 24 2.06 -2.08 15.99
CA ASP A 24 2.84 -0.87 16.23
C ASP A 24 4.03 -0.80 15.25
N SER A 25 3.69 -0.72 13.97
CA SER A 25 4.59 -0.45 12.83
C SER A 25 3.79 -0.42 11.52
N LEU A 26 4.41 0.04 10.43
CA LEU A 26 3.92 -0.13 9.05
C LEU A 26 2.47 0.34 8.83
N TYR A 27 2.06 1.44 9.47
CA TYR A 27 0.68 1.92 9.50
C TYR A 27 0.13 2.18 8.09
N GLY A 28 0.79 3.03 7.30
CA GLY A 28 0.36 3.34 5.95
C GLY A 28 0.44 2.15 5.00
N ALA A 29 1.47 1.32 5.16
CA ALA A 29 1.66 0.12 4.34
C ALA A 29 0.53 -0.91 4.55
N ARG A 30 0.17 -1.19 5.81
CA ARG A 30 -0.91 -2.13 6.16
C ARG A 30 -2.26 -1.64 5.63
N HIS A 31 -2.56 -0.35 5.82
CA HIS A 31 -3.79 0.24 5.33
C HIS A 31 -3.89 0.16 3.80
N LEU A 32 -2.82 0.53 3.09
CA LEU A 32 -2.78 0.45 1.63
C LEU A 32 -2.91 -1.01 1.14
N ALA A 33 -2.19 -1.95 1.75
CA ALA A 33 -2.24 -3.36 1.35
C ALA A 33 -3.65 -3.95 1.47
N GLU A 34 -4.38 -3.64 2.54
CA GLU A 34 -5.77 -4.06 2.71
C GLU A 34 -6.67 -3.51 1.58
N ARG A 35 -6.54 -2.23 1.25
CA ARG A 35 -7.30 -1.59 0.16
C ARG A 35 -6.97 -2.20 -1.20
N MET A 36 -5.69 -2.45 -1.48
CA MET A 36 -5.25 -3.08 -2.73
C MET A 36 -5.80 -4.51 -2.86
N ALA A 37 -5.83 -5.28 -1.77
CA ALA A 37 -6.40 -6.63 -1.77
C ALA A 37 -7.91 -6.64 -2.06
N GLN A 38 -8.63 -5.59 -1.65
CA GLN A 38 -10.06 -5.43 -1.89
C GLN A 38 -10.39 -4.79 -3.24
N THR A 39 -9.41 -4.16 -3.90
CA THR A 39 -9.61 -3.43 -5.16
C THR A 39 -9.27 -4.33 -6.34
N GLN A 40 -10.18 -4.43 -7.32
CA GLN A 40 -9.88 -5.11 -8.57
C GLN A 40 -8.83 -4.31 -9.36
N HIS A 41 -7.70 -4.93 -9.67
CA HIS A 41 -6.70 -4.33 -10.55
C HIS A 41 -7.23 -4.25 -11.99
N ILE A 42 -7.83 -3.11 -12.34
CA ILE A 42 -8.24 -2.82 -13.72
C ILE A 42 -7.01 -2.40 -14.54
N HIS A 43 -6.82 -3.02 -15.71
CA HIS A 43 -5.78 -2.60 -16.64
C HIS A 43 -6.00 -1.14 -17.05
N GLY A 44 -5.02 -0.27 -16.77
CA GLY A 44 -5.06 1.16 -17.11
C GLY A 44 -5.62 2.08 -16.02
N GLY A 45 -6.06 1.56 -14.88
CA GLY A 45 -6.39 2.37 -13.71
C GLY A 45 -5.11 2.73 -12.94
N THR A 46 -4.65 3.97 -13.06
CA THR A 46 -3.43 4.47 -12.39
C THR A 46 -3.64 4.91 -10.94
N GLU A 47 -4.87 4.87 -10.44
CA GLU A 47 -5.20 5.48 -9.14
C GLU A 47 -5.75 4.45 -8.18
N ILE A 48 -4.93 4.12 -7.19
CA ILE A 48 -5.39 3.56 -5.92
C ILE A 48 -5.58 4.79 -5.05
N GLN A 49 -6.84 5.20 -4.84
CA GLN A 49 -7.11 6.29 -3.90
C GLN A 49 -6.50 5.88 -2.56
N ALA A 50 -5.61 6.70 -2.01
CA ALA A 50 -5.03 6.52 -0.69
C ALA A 50 -5.94 7.08 0.40
#